data_AF-A0A9Q3YQ79-F1
#
_entry.id   AF-A0A9Q3YQ79-F1
#
_cell.length_a   1.000
_cell.length_b   1.000
_cell.length_c   1.000
_cell.angle_alpha   90.00
_cell.angle_beta   90.00
_cell.angle_gamma   90.00
#
_symmetry.space_group_name_H-M   'P 1'
#
loop_
_entity.id
_entity.type
_entity.pdbx_description
1 polymer ?
#
loop_
_entity_poly.entity_id
_entity_poly.type
_entity_poly.pdbx_seq_one_letter_code
_entity_poly.pdbx_strand_id
1 'polypeptide(L)'
;MASTLIKKRQIENLKIVNADIDTSAAIDTNKLAEGADFIKRTGSVTFTGDQSMGGNKLTNLGAPSNPDDAVRLVDLQNNQAGMSFKEAARVATTANITLSGAQTIDGVSVVAGNRILVKNQTAGAANGIYIAATGAWTRATDADSSDELKSGTFILIQEGSVNADSGWVLSTDGIITIGTTVLTFAQFSGAGQITAGTGMTKNGNTLDVVGTAGRIVANADNIDLATSGVTAGTYTKITVDAYGRATAGATATPSDIGAQPSNANLTNLASFSGPGFYVNTATNTNVARLIAGTTGRIGVTNGNGVAGNPTIDLLTSGVVAGTYNSVVVDVYGRVISASNIPVMSPSNYIVRETPSGVINGTNAVFSLANIPLAGKEMIYLNGQLLEPGSGNDYTISGATITMLSVPVVGDIIRATYYY
;
A
#
# COMPACT_ATOMS: atom_id res chain seq x y z
N MET A 1 -55.92 -95.96 67.14
CA MET A 1 -55.00 -96.87 66.42
C MET A 1 -53.58 -96.36 66.62
N ALA A 2 -52.81 -97.04 67.48
CA ALA A 2 -51.42 -96.68 67.74
C ALA A 2 -50.58 -97.12 66.53
N SER A 3 -49.88 -96.18 65.88
CA SER A 3 -48.88 -96.52 64.87
C SER A 3 -47.66 -97.10 65.59
N THR A 4 -47.29 -98.32 65.21
CA THR A 4 -46.09 -98.98 65.71
C THR A 4 -44.86 -98.30 65.12
N LEU A 5 -44.32 -97.31 65.82
CA LEU A 5 -43.04 -96.70 65.46
C LEU A 5 -41.89 -97.61 65.91
N ILE A 6 -41.31 -98.36 64.98
CA ILE A 6 -40.07 -99.11 65.21
C ILE A 6 -38.94 -98.10 65.42
N LYS A 7 -38.43 -97.98 66.66
CA LYS A 7 -37.43 -96.96 67.03
C LYS A 7 -35.97 -97.41 66.99
N LYS A 8 -35.66 -98.72 67.00
CA LYS A 8 -34.26 -99.22 67.01
C LYS A 8 -34.14 -100.67 66.48
N ARG A 9 -34.22 -100.89 65.18
CA ARG A 9 -33.41 -101.97 64.58
C ARG A 9 -32.13 -101.30 64.09
N GLN A 10 -30.99 -101.64 64.69
CA GLN A 10 -29.71 -101.29 64.09
C GLN A 10 -29.68 -101.96 62.71
N ILE A 11 -29.27 -101.22 61.68
CA ILE A 11 -28.92 -101.85 60.40
C ILE A 11 -27.70 -102.71 60.72
N GLU A 12 -27.85 -104.04 60.68
CA GLU A 12 -26.81 -105.00 61.07
C GLU A 12 -25.52 -104.83 60.24
N ASN A 13 -25.67 -104.34 59.01
CA ASN A 13 -24.56 -103.87 58.21
C ASN A 13 -24.26 -102.42 58.58
N LEU A 14 -23.03 -102.13 58.98
CA LEU A 14 -22.53 -100.78 59.31
C LEU A 14 -22.51 -99.81 58.10
N LYS A 15 -23.33 -100.04 57.07
CA LYS A 15 -23.43 -99.30 55.82
C LYS A 15 -24.90 -99.27 55.38
N ILE A 16 -25.41 -98.08 55.10
CA ILE A 16 -26.65 -97.88 54.35
C ILE A 16 -26.28 -97.86 52.86
N VAL A 17 -26.87 -98.74 52.04
CA VAL A 17 -26.73 -98.69 50.59
C VAL A 17 -27.98 -98.09 49.92
N ASN A 18 -27.89 -97.68 48.65
CA ASN A 18 -29.02 -97.06 47.94
C ASN A 18 -30.31 -97.91 47.95
N ALA A 19 -30.20 -99.24 48.00
CA ALA A 19 -31.35 -100.15 48.05
C ALA A 19 -32.07 -100.16 49.42
N ASP A 20 -31.40 -99.74 50.49
CA ASP A 20 -31.97 -99.65 51.84
C ASP A 20 -32.75 -98.34 52.05
N ILE A 21 -32.64 -97.41 51.10
CA ILE A 21 -33.29 -96.11 51.13
C ILE A 21 -34.52 -96.18 50.23
N ASP A 22 -35.71 -96.20 50.82
CA ASP A 22 -36.96 -96.06 50.07
C ASP A 22 -36.90 -94.77 49.22
N THR A 23 -37.33 -94.83 47.97
CA THR A 23 -37.45 -93.65 47.09
C THR A 23 -38.28 -92.50 47.69
N SER A 24 -39.14 -92.80 48.66
CA SER A 24 -39.96 -91.85 49.42
C SER A 24 -39.40 -91.51 50.81
N ALA A 25 -38.22 -92.03 51.17
CA ALA A 25 -37.60 -91.79 52.46
C ALA A 25 -37.26 -90.30 52.61
N ALA A 26 -37.90 -89.65 53.58
CA ALA A 26 -37.54 -88.31 54.05
C ALA A 26 -36.26 -88.36 54.89
N ILE A 27 -35.12 -88.69 54.26
CA ILE A 27 -33.81 -88.56 54.90
C ILE A 27 -33.59 -87.08 55.16
N ASP A 28 -33.70 -86.71 56.43
CA ASP A 28 -33.38 -85.36 56.88
C ASP A 28 -31.94 -85.04 56.45
N THR A 29 -31.76 -83.94 55.70
CA THR A 29 -30.45 -83.50 55.22
C THR A 29 -29.49 -83.15 56.35
N ASN A 30 -29.99 -82.98 57.59
CA ASN A 30 -29.19 -82.81 58.80
C ASN A 30 -28.57 -84.14 59.29
N LYS A 31 -29.04 -85.28 58.76
CA LYS A 31 -28.55 -86.64 59.09
C LYS A 31 -27.63 -87.25 58.04
N LEU A 32 -27.68 -86.75 56.80
CA LEU A 32 -26.49 -86.76 55.97
C LEU A 32 -25.54 -85.82 56.71
N ALA A 33 -24.42 -86.33 57.24
CA ALA A 33 -23.49 -85.53 58.06
C ALA A 33 -23.47 -84.09 57.52
N GLU A 34 -23.77 -83.09 58.35
CA GLU A 34 -23.95 -81.67 57.99
C GLU A 34 -22.67 -81.08 57.37
N GLY A 35 -22.25 -81.65 56.26
CA GLY A 35 -20.86 -81.84 55.96
C GLY A 35 -20.41 -80.68 55.11
N ALA A 36 -19.36 -80.03 55.57
CA ALA A 36 -18.56 -79.11 54.78
C ALA A 36 -18.03 -79.73 53.46
N ASP A 37 -18.27 -81.02 53.24
CA ASP A 37 -17.70 -81.84 52.17
C ASP A 37 -18.53 -81.86 50.86
N PHE A 38 -19.73 -81.26 50.82
CA PHE A 38 -20.55 -81.19 49.60
C PHE A 38 -21.09 -79.79 49.31
N ILE A 39 -21.18 -79.45 48.01
CA ILE A 39 -21.74 -78.18 47.55
C ILE A 39 -23.26 -78.19 47.76
N LYS A 40 -23.78 -77.17 48.46
CA LYS A 40 -25.23 -76.99 48.67
C LYS A 40 -25.81 -76.07 47.59
N ARG A 41 -27.04 -76.36 47.13
CA ARG A 41 -27.79 -75.48 46.21
C ARG A 41 -28.00 -74.06 46.76
N THR A 42 -27.99 -73.91 48.09
CA THR A 42 -28.10 -72.61 48.76
C THR A 42 -26.81 -71.78 48.72
N GLY A 43 -25.69 -72.36 48.25
CA GLY A 43 -24.38 -71.69 48.25
C GLY A 43 -23.77 -71.51 49.65
N SER A 44 -24.36 -72.09 50.70
CA SER A 44 -23.95 -71.84 52.10
C SER A 44 -22.68 -72.58 52.53
N VAL A 45 -22.04 -73.33 51.64
CA VAL A 45 -20.77 -74.03 51.91
C VAL A 45 -19.66 -73.33 51.15
N THR A 46 -18.73 -72.73 51.88
CA THR A 46 -17.56 -72.04 51.31
C THR A 46 -16.51 -73.05 50.88
N PHE A 47 -15.89 -72.83 49.72
CA PHE A 47 -14.69 -73.58 49.34
C PHE A 47 -13.50 -73.11 50.18
N THR A 48 -12.82 -74.05 50.84
CA THR A 48 -11.59 -73.78 51.62
C THR A 48 -10.30 -73.98 50.82
N GLY A 49 -10.44 -74.26 49.52
CA GLY A 49 -9.35 -74.36 48.55
C GLY A 49 -9.85 -74.23 47.11
N ASP A 50 -8.91 -74.07 46.17
CA ASP A 50 -9.23 -73.89 44.75
C ASP A 50 -9.96 -75.11 44.16
N GLN A 51 -10.93 -74.84 43.29
CA GLN A 51 -11.74 -75.87 42.66
C GLN A 51 -11.33 -76.06 41.21
N SER A 52 -10.76 -77.23 40.90
CA SER A 52 -10.50 -77.63 39.51
C SER A 52 -11.78 -78.14 38.85
N MET A 53 -12.11 -77.62 37.67
CA MET A 53 -13.25 -78.09 36.89
C MET A 53 -12.91 -79.26 35.95
N GLY A 54 -11.65 -79.71 35.91
CA GLY A 54 -11.22 -80.86 35.09
C GLY A 54 -11.50 -80.71 33.59
N GLY A 55 -11.54 -79.47 33.07
CA GLY A 55 -11.88 -79.17 31.67
C GLY A 55 -13.37 -78.98 31.39
N ASN A 56 -14.23 -79.12 32.39
CA ASN A 56 -15.67 -78.89 32.27
C ASN A 56 -16.03 -77.40 32.41
N LYS A 57 -17.21 -77.02 31.90
CA LYS A 57 -17.69 -75.63 31.90
C LYS A 57 -18.54 -75.32 33.13
N LEU A 58 -18.42 -74.09 33.64
CA LEU A 58 -19.41 -73.49 34.55
C LEU A 58 -20.48 -72.78 33.73
N THR A 59 -21.70 -73.30 33.70
CA THR A 59 -22.81 -72.79 32.86
C THR A 59 -23.84 -72.01 33.68
N ASN A 60 -24.62 -71.14 33.02
CA ASN A 60 -25.66 -70.29 33.64
C ASN A 60 -25.13 -69.32 34.71
N LEU A 61 -23.88 -68.88 34.58
CA LEU A 61 -23.33 -67.81 35.41
C LEU A 61 -24.04 -66.48 35.13
N GLY A 62 -24.43 -65.75 36.18
CA GLY A 62 -25.03 -64.41 36.07
C GLY A 62 -24.02 -63.37 35.57
N ALA A 63 -24.49 -62.18 35.18
CA ALA A 63 -23.59 -61.07 34.90
C ALA A 63 -22.87 -60.66 36.20
N PRO A 64 -21.53 -60.45 36.19
CA PRO A 64 -20.80 -60.03 37.37
C PRO A 64 -21.28 -58.64 37.81
N SER A 65 -21.36 -58.44 39.12
CA SER A 65 -21.83 -57.21 39.77
C SER A 65 -20.86 -56.70 40.84
N ASN A 66 -20.00 -57.59 41.38
CA ASN A 66 -18.92 -57.28 42.29
C ASN A 66 -17.56 -57.46 41.58
N PRO A 67 -16.54 -56.65 41.89
CA PRO A 67 -15.17 -56.83 41.38
C PRO A 67 -14.59 -58.25 41.51
N ASP A 68 -15.01 -59.01 42.52
CA ASP A 68 -14.50 -60.37 42.78
C ASP A 68 -15.35 -61.49 42.12
N ASP A 69 -16.40 -61.13 41.38
CA ASP A 69 -17.24 -62.12 40.68
C ASP A 69 -16.49 -62.78 39.52
N ALA A 70 -16.82 -64.03 39.23
CA ALA A 70 -16.36 -64.69 38.01
C ALA A 70 -16.89 -63.96 36.77
N VAL A 71 -16.01 -63.69 35.80
CA VAL A 71 -16.36 -63.01 34.56
C VAL A 71 -16.84 -64.01 33.51
N ARG A 72 -17.99 -63.75 32.87
CA ARG A 72 -18.43 -64.55 31.72
C ARG A 72 -17.58 -64.20 30.51
N LEU A 73 -17.26 -65.20 29.69
CA LEU A 73 -16.49 -64.99 28.46
C LEU A 73 -17.10 -63.88 27.57
N VAL A 74 -18.43 -63.80 27.49
CA VAL A 74 -19.13 -62.75 26.72
C VAL A 74 -18.90 -61.34 27.26
N ASP A 75 -18.78 -61.15 28.58
CA ASP A 75 -18.55 -59.82 29.17
C ASP A 75 -17.10 -59.37 28.92
N LEU A 76 -16.15 -60.30 29.02
CA LEU A 76 -14.76 -60.05 28.62
C LEU A 76 -14.68 -59.69 27.14
N GLN A 77 -15.36 -60.45 26.28
CA GLN A 77 -15.41 -60.21 24.84
C GLN A 77 -16.09 -58.88 24.49
N ASN A 78 -17.14 -58.49 25.20
CA ASN A 78 -17.82 -57.20 25.02
C ASN A 78 -16.97 -56.03 25.52
N ASN A 79 -16.18 -56.22 26.58
CA ASN A 79 -15.19 -55.23 27.03
C ASN A 79 -14.04 -55.10 26.00
N GLN A 80 -13.69 -56.20 25.33
CA GLN A 80 -12.73 -56.22 24.22
C GLN A 80 -13.33 -55.80 22.85
N ALA A 81 -14.67 -55.66 22.74
CA ALA A 81 -15.35 -55.33 21.49
C ALA A 81 -15.08 -53.87 21.10
N GLY A 82 -13.99 -53.67 20.37
CA GLY A 82 -13.56 -52.40 19.82
C GLY A 82 -12.04 -52.27 19.68
N MET A 83 -11.26 -53.06 20.43
CA MET A 83 -9.80 -52.99 20.39
C MET A 83 -9.18 -54.39 20.54
N SER A 84 -8.63 -54.92 19.45
CA SER A 84 -7.82 -56.15 19.50
C SER A 84 -6.38 -55.78 19.78
N PHE A 85 -5.92 -55.90 21.03
CA PHE A 85 -4.52 -55.61 21.38
C PHE A 85 -3.60 -56.76 20.95
N LYS A 86 -2.46 -56.41 20.37
CA LYS A 86 -1.37 -57.35 20.03
C LYS A 86 -0.16 -57.10 20.91
N GLU A 87 0.66 -58.13 21.04
CA GLU A 87 1.98 -58.01 21.65
C GLU A 87 2.76 -56.88 20.98
N ALA A 88 3.46 -56.09 21.80
CA ALA A 88 4.17 -54.90 21.34
C ALA A 88 5.24 -55.27 20.32
N ALA A 89 5.35 -54.50 19.24
CA ALA A 89 6.46 -54.61 18.31
C ALA A 89 7.65 -53.83 18.86
N ARG A 90 8.86 -54.35 18.64
CA ARG A 90 10.09 -53.66 19.02
C ARG A 90 10.24 -52.37 18.23
N VAL A 91 9.99 -52.41 16.92
CA VAL A 91 10.04 -51.23 16.03
C VAL A 91 8.92 -51.25 15.01
N ALA A 92 8.63 -50.08 14.46
CA ALA A 92 7.81 -49.93 13.26
C ALA A 92 8.65 -49.43 12.08
N THR A 93 8.30 -49.90 10.88
CA THR A 93 8.96 -49.43 9.65
C THR A 93 8.73 -47.94 9.41
N THR A 94 9.70 -47.28 8.76
CA THR A 94 9.62 -45.89 8.25
C THR A 94 9.64 -45.81 6.73
N ALA A 95 9.94 -46.92 6.05
CA ALA A 95 9.99 -47.07 4.59
C ALA A 95 9.71 -48.53 4.19
N ASN A 96 9.63 -48.81 2.89
CA ASN A 96 9.51 -50.16 2.36
C ASN A 96 10.77 -50.98 2.67
N ILE A 97 10.61 -52.21 3.16
CA ILE A 97 11.72 -53.09 3.53
C ILE A 97 11.67 -54.42 2.75
N THR A 98 12.77 -55.17 2.82
CA THR A 98 12.78 -56.59 2.47
C THR A 98 12.27 -57.39 3.67
N LEU A 99 11.35 -58.33 3.49
CA LEU A 99 10.86 -59.18 4.58
C LEU A 99 11.78 -60.40 4.78
N SER A 100 13.08 -60.18 4.99
CA SER A 100 14.09 -61.24 5.16
C SER A 100 15.37 -60.71 5.81
N GLY A 101 16.09 -61.55 6.55
CA GLY A 101 17.42 -61.24 7.09
C GLY A 101 17.43 -60.16 8.20
N ALA A 102 18.61 -59.92 8.76
CA ALA A 102 18.83 -58.86 9.75
C ALA A 102 18.99 -57.49 9.08
N GLN A 103 18.43 -56.45 9.68
CA GLN A 103 18.32 -55.10 9.08
C GLN A 103 18.32 -54.02 10.15
N THR A 104 18.56 -52.77 9.76
CA THR A 104 18.30 -51.62 10.65
C THR A 104 16.97 -50.96 10.26
N ILE A 105 16.04 -50.87 11.20
CA ILE A 105 14.72 -50.27 11.00
C ILE A 105 14.53 -49.19 12.07
N ASP A 106 14.18 -47.98 11.64
CA ASP A 106 13.99 -46.82 12.53
C ASP A 106 15.18 -46.57 13.48
N GLY A 107 16.40 -46.76 12.98
CA GLY A 107 17.64 -46.60 13.76
C GLY A 107 18.01 -47.77 14.67
N VAL A 108 17.21 -48.84 14.70
CA VAL A 108 17.41 -50.01 15.58
C VAL A 108 17.80 -51.24 14.77
N SER A 109 18.84 -51.96 15.22
CA SER A 109 19.23 -53.24 14.62
C SER A 109 18.22 -54.33 14.98
N VAL A 110 17.55 -54.88 13.96
CA VAL A 110 16.54 -55.94 14.03
C VAL A 110 17.15 -57.26 13.58
N VAL A 111 17.06 -58.28 14.43
CA VAL A 111 17.58 -59.64 14.18
C VAL A 111 16.49 -60.70 14.36
N ALA A 112 16.80 -61.96 14.05
CA ALA A 112 15.86 -63.06 14.16
C ALA A 112 15.18 -63.12 15.55
N GLY A 113 13.86 -63.32 15.56
CA GLY A 113 13.02 -63.35 16.76
C GLY A 113 12.47 -61.98 17.20
N ASN A 114 12.98 -60.86 16.65
CA ASN A 114 12.38 -59.55 16.93
C ASN A 114 11.02 -59.40 16.25
N ARG A 115 10.10 -58.69 16.90
CA ARG A 115 8.75 -58.39 16.39
C ARG A 115 8.70 -56.99 15.80
N ILE A 116 8.17 -56.85 14.58
CA ILE A 116 8.18 -55.60 13.81
C ILE A 116 6.78 -55.29 13.32
N LEU A 117 6.34 -54.04 13.46
CA LEU A 117 5.21 -53.52 12.71
C LEU A 117 5.67 -53.05 11.32
N VAL A 118 5.31 -53.82 10.30
CA VAL A 118 5.53 -53.50 8.91
C VAL A 118 4.30 -52.74 8.38
N LYS A 119 4.44 -51.44 8.12
CA LYS A 119 3.32 -50.56 7.76
C LYS A 119 3.56 -49.73 6.48
N ASN A 120 4.74 -49.86 5.85
CA ASN A 120 5.13 -49.05 4.69
C ASN A 120 5.57 -49.89 3.48
N GLN A 121 5.08 -51.13 3.33
CA GLN A 121 5.30 -51.87 2.09
C GLN A 121 4.61 -51.18 0.92
N THR A 122 5.24 -51.18 -0.25
CA THR A 122 4.62 -50.68 -1.49
C THR A 122 3.38 -51.48 -1.85
N ALA A 123 3.43 -52.81 -1.71
CA ALA A 123 2.25 -53.66 -1.77
C ALA A 123 1.62 -53.73 -0.38
N GLY A 124 0.60 -52.91 -0.12
CA GLY A 124 0.02 -52.78 1.23
C GLY A 124 -0.59 -54.06 1.82
N ALA A 125 -0.88 -55.09 1.01
CA ALA A 125 -1.28 -56.41 1.51
C ALA A 125 -0.15 -57.17 2.23
N ALA A 126 1.12 -56.75 2.03
CA ALA A 126 2.28 -57.25 2.76
C ALA A 126 2.57 -56.49 4.07
N ASN A 127 1.78 -55.47 4.42
CA ASN A 127 1.87 -54.85 5.74
C ASN A 127 1.30 -55.78 6.83
N GLY A 128 1.72 -55.60 8.07
CA GLY A 128 1.23 -56.28 9.26
C GLY A 128 2.33 -56.50 10.27
N ILE A 129 2.13 -57.46 11.17
CA ILE A 129 3.06 -57.70 12.27
C ILE A 129 3.88 -58.94 11.95
N TYR A 130 5.20 -58.81 11.97
CA TYR A 130 6.14 -59.84 11.52
C TYR A 130 7.13 -60.20 12.62
N ILE A 131 7.62 -61.45 12.56
CA ILE A 131 8.78 -61.92 13.31
C ILE A 131 9.96 -61.98 12.34
N ALA A 132 11.02 -61.23 12.65
CA ALA A 132 12.25 -61.26 11.89
C ALA A 132 12.90 -62.64 11.95
N ALA A 133 13.58 -63.01 10.87
CA ALA A 133 14.30 -64.27 10.72
C ALA A 133 15.58 -64.06 9.92
N THR A 134 16.48 -65.05 9.93
CA THR A 134 17.67 -65.07 9.06
C THR A 134 17.30 -65.24 7.59
N GLY A 135 16.25 -66.02 7.31
CA GLY A 135 15.58 -66.12 6.01
C GLY A 135 14.35 -65.22 5.93
N ALA A 136 13.37 -65.63 5.14
CA ALA A 136 12.09 -64.92 4.99
C ALA A 136 11.39 -64.73 6.34
N TRP A 137 10.92 -63.52 6.60
CA TRP A 137 10.15 -63.20 7.79
C TRP A 137 8.74 -63.75 7.66
N THR A 138 8.17 -64.20 8.77
CA THR A 138 6.78 -64.68 8.83
C THR A 138 5.93 -63.65 9.56
N ARG A 139 4.64 -63.62 9.27
CA ARG A 139 3.70 -62.90 10.14
C ARG A 139 3.76 -63.50 11.54
N ALA A 140 3.50 -62.67 12.54
CA ALA A 140 3.42 -63.16 13.91
C ALA A 140 2.18 -64.01 14.10
N THR A 141 2.30 -65.05 14.93
CA THR A 141 1.26 -66.08 15.14
C THR A 141 -0.05 -65.51 15.68
N ASP A 142 -0.02 -64.40 16.40
CA ASP A 142 -1.22 -63.71 16.89
C ASP A 142 -1.78 -62.69 15.88
N ALA A 143 -1.26 -62.66 14.64
CA ALA A 143 -1.62 -61.71 13.59
C ALA A 143 -1.41 -62.28 12.17
N ASP A 144 -1.52 -63.60 11.99
CA ASP A 144 -1.30 -64.28 10.72
C ASP A 144 -2.60 -64.73 10.02
N SER A 145 -3.74 -64.64 10.71
CA SER A 145 -5.07 -64.97 10.17
C SER A 145 -6.04 -63.78 10.16
N SER A 146 -7.07 -63.87 9.31
CA SER A 146 -8.18 -62.89 9.26
C SER A 146 -8.99 -62.82 10.55
N ASP A 147 -8.93 -63.87 11.39
CA ASP A 147 -9.63 -63.87 12.66
C ASP A 147 -8.90 -63.11 13.76
N GLU A 148 -7.60 -62.95 13.61
CA GLU A 148 -6.74 -62.32 14.60
C GLU A 148 -6.39 -60.88 14.22
N LEU A 149 -6.12 -60.60 12.95
CA LEU A 149 -5.78 -59.26 12.46
C LEU A 149 -7.00 -58.61 11.82
N LYS A 150 -7.83 -57.98 12.66
CA LYS A 150 -9.10 -57.33 12.29
C LYS A 150 -8.99 -55.81 12.32
N SER A 151 -9.91 -55.12 11.64
CA SER A 151 -10.05 -53.67 11.79
C SER A 151 -10.12 -53.27 13.27
N GLY A 152 -9.43 -52.20 13.66
CA GLY A 152 -9.29 -51.81 15.07
C GLY A 152 -8.21 -52.55 15.86
N THR A 153 -7.43 -53.43 15.24
CA THR A 153 -6.28 -54.07 15.90
C THR A 153 -5.27 -53.01 16.34
N PHE A 154 -4.90 -53.03 17.62
CA PHE A 154 -3.99 -52.08 18.24
C PHE A 154 -2.65 -52.74 18.58
N ILE A 155 -1.55 -52.03 18.38
CA ILE A 155 -0.19 -52.46 18.72
C ILE A 155 0.65 -51.29 19.22
N LEU A 156 1.47 -51.53 20.25
CA LEU A 156 2.46 -50.58 20.76
C LEU A 156 3.83 -50.80 20.13
N ILE A 157 4.60 -49.72 20.00
CA ILE A 157 5.99 -49.71 19.52
C ILE A 157 6.92 -49.30 20.65
N GLN A 158 7.97 -50.07 20.89
CA GLN A 158 8.85 -49.90 22.05
C GLN A 158 10.09 -49.04 21.77
N GLU A 159 10.66 -49.14 20.58
CA GLU A 159 11.93 -48.51 20.22
C GLU A 159 11.86 -47.87 18.83
N GLY A 160 12.83 -47.02 18.51
CA GLY A 160 12.94 -46.31 17.24
C GLY A 160 13.28 -44.84 17.42
N SER A 161 13.81 -44.21 16.38
CA SER A 161 14.05 -42.77 16.36
C SER A 161 12.78 -41.96 16.05
N VAL A 162 11.86 -42.52 15.28
CA VAL A 162 10.65 -41.85 14.78
C VAL A 162 9.39 -42.41 15.43
N ASN A 163 9.30 -43.73 15.59
CA ASN A 163 8.07 -44.40 16.02
C ASN A 163 8.16 -45.01 17.44
N ALA A 164 9.21 -44.75 18.22
CA ALA A 164 9.26 -45.19 19.62
C ALA A 164 8.07 -44.66 20.43
N ASP A 165 7.70 -45.39 21.48
CA ASP A 165 6.68 -44.99 22.45
C ASP A 165 5.34 -44.58 21.80
N SER A 166 4.98 -45.25 20.70
CA SER A 166 3.77 -44.97 19.91
C SER A 166 2.80 -46.15 19.87
N GLY A 167 1.50 -45.87 19.75
CA GLY A 167 0.45 -46.85 19.52
C GLY A 167 -0.13 -46.71 18.12
N TRP A 168 -0.36 -47.83 17.44
CA TRP A 168 -0.89 -47.90 16.09
C TRP A 168 -2.14 -48.76 16.04
N VAL A 169 -3.10 -48.37 15.21
CA VAL A 169 -4.36 -49.08 14.96
C VAL A 169 -4.44 -49.47 13.49
N LEU A 170 -4.89 -50.69 13.20
CA LEU A 170 -5.25 -51.13 11.85
C LEU A 170 -6.57 -50.46 11.46
N SER A 171 -6.50 -49.41 10.64
CA SER A 171 -7.64 -48.57 10.23
C SER A 171 -8.23 -49.02 8.89
N THR A 172 -8.02 -50.27 8.50
CA THR A 172 -8.58 -50.83 7.26
C THR A 172 -10.02 -51.21 7.53
N ASP A 173 -10.97 -50.64 6.77
CA ASP A 173 -12.39 -50.89 6.96
C ASP A 173 -12.84 -52.21 6.35
N GLY A 174 -13.84 -52.84 6.98
CA GLY A 174 -14.48 -54.05 6.47
C GLY A 174 -13.73 -55.36 6.76
N ILE A 175 -14.08 -56.41 6.00
CA ILE A 175 -13.54 -57.75 6.17
C ILE A 175 -12.12 -57.81 5.60
N ILE A 176 -11.17 -58.27 6.43
CA ILE A 176 -9.76 -58.38 6.06
C ILE A 176 -9.44 -59.81 5.62
N THR A 177 -8.84 -59.97 4.44
CA THR A 177 -8.26 -61.23 3.96
C THR A 177 -6.74 -61.09 3.86
N ILE A 178 -6.01 -61.84 4.68
CA ILE A 178 -4.53 -61.78 4.73
C ILE A 178 -3.93 -62.13 3.37
N GLY A 179 -2.95 -61.33 2.93
CA GLY A 179 -2.27 -61.50 1.65
C GLY A 179 -2.99 -60.87 0.45
N THR A 180 -4.25 -60.44 0.62
CA THR A 180 -5.06 -59.85 -0.46
C THR A 180 -5.51 -58.43 -0.12
N THR A 181 -6.12 -58.22 1.05
CA THR A 181 -6.58 -56.89 1.48
C THR A 181 -5.40 -56.00 1.82
N VAL A 182 -5.42 -54.75 1.36
CA VAL A 182 -4.43 -53.74 1.76
C VAL A 182 -4.57 -53.43 3.24
N LEU A 183 -3.47 -53.52 4.01
CA LEU A 183 -3.47 -53.29 5.44
C LEU A 183 -2.85 -51.92 5.75
N THR A 184 -3.71 -50.98 6.14
CA THR A 184 -3.35 -49.60 6.49
C THR A 184 -3.36 -49.43 8.01
N PHE A 185 -2.20 -49.09 8.58
CA PHE A 185 -2.06 -48.75 10.00
C PHE A 185 -1.99 -47.23 10.17
N ALA A 186 -2.78 -46.70 11.09
CA ALA A 186 -2.76 -45.31 11.51
C ALA A 186 -2.22 -45.21 12.93
N GLN A 187 -1.48 -44.16 13.24
CA GLN A 187 -1.04 -43.91 14.61
C GLN A 187 -2.23 -43.46 15.45
N PHE A 188 -2.42 -44.12 16.59
CA PHE A 188 -3.49 -43.82 17.56
C PHE A 188 -2.94 -43.04 18.78
N SER A 189 -1.68 -43.26 19.17
CA SER A 189 -1.02 -42.53 20.27
C SER A 189 0.49 -42.37 20.05
N GLY A 190 1.12 -41.40 20.72
CA GLY A 190 2.58 -41.24 20.75
C GLY A 190 3.04 -39.96 21.42
N ALA A 191 4.25 -39.98 22.01
CA ALA A 191 4.91 -38.77 22.49
C ALA A 191 5.22 -37.84 21.30
N GLY A 192 4.90 -36.54 21.42
CA GLY A 192 5.29 -35.55 20.41
C GLY A 192 4.46 -35.51 19.11
N GLN A 193 3.16 -35.86 19.14
CA GLN A 193 2.25 -35.82 17.98
C GLN A 193 2.34 -34.53 17.12
N ILE A 194 2.74 -33.41 17.72
CA ILE A 194 2.98 -32.16 17.03
C ILE A 194 4.43 -31.76 17.24
N THR A 195 5.25 -31.89 16.21
CA THR A 195 6.54 -31.20 16.14
C THR A 195 6.26 -29.74 15.80
N ALA A 196 6.49 -28.84 16.76
CA ALA A 196 6.33 -27.42 16.50
C ALA A 196 7.40 -26.95 15.51
N GLY A 197 6.97 -26.34 14.40
CA GLY A 197 7.88 -25.67 13.46
C GLY A 197 8.40 -24.34 14.04
N THR A 198 9.22 -23.62 13.27
CA THR A 198 9.90 -22.38 13.73
C THR A 198 8.96 -21.29 14.28
N GLY A 199 7.69 -21.26 13.86
CA GLY A 199 6.70 -20.28 14.32
C GLY A 199 5.96 -20.64 15.60
N MET A 200 6.25 -21.81 16.21
CA MET A 200 5.55 -22.30 17.40
C MET A 200 6.53 -22.96 18.38
N THR A 201 6.15 -23.03 19.65
CA THR A 201 6.80 -23.87 20.66
C THR A 201 5.81 -24.85 21.26
N LYS A 202 6.28 -26.04 21.60
CA LYS A 202 5.50 -27.03 22.34
C LYS A 202 6.17 -27.31 23.67
N ASN A 203 5.43 -27.18 24.77
CA ASN A 203 5.87 -27.62 26.09
C ASN A 203 4.79 -28.50 26.73
N GLY A 204 5.07 -29.80 26.87
CA GLY A 204 4.05 -30.76 27.30
C GLY A 204 2.83 -30.71 26.38
N ASN A 205 1.66 -30.37 26.94
CA ASN A 205 0.41 -30.27 26.19
C ASN A 205 0.09 -28.85 25.68
N THR A 206 0.91 -27.86 26.02
CA THR A 206 0.74 -26.47 25.56
C THR A 206 1.43 -26.26 24.22
N LEU A 207 0.72 -25.63 23.28
CA LEU A 207 1.26 -25.13 22.02
C LEU A 207 1.15 -23.61 22.04
N ASP A 208 2.29 -22.94 21.98
CA ASP A 208 2.36 -21.48 21.94
C ASP A 208 2.82 -21.04 20.56
N VAL A 209 2.32 -19.89 20.10
CA VAL A 209 2.88 -19.23 18.92
C VAL A 209 4.09 -18.40 19.32
N VAL A 210 5.17 -18.51 18.55
CA VAL A 210 6.36 -17.70 18.73
C VAL A 210 6.12 -16.36 18.03
N GLY A 211 5.52 -15.43 18.75
CA GLY A 211 5.39 -14.04 18.33
C GLY A 211 6.60 -13.21 18.74
N THR A 212 7.02 -12.26 17.90
CA THR A 212 7.86 -11.15 18.40
C THR A 212 6.96 -10.15 19.08
N ALA A 213 7.31 -9.74 20.31
CA ALA A 213 6.60 -8.70 21.03
C ALA A 213 6.44 -7.45 20.16
N GLY A 214 5.22 -6.92 20.08
CA GLY A 214 4.88 -5.79 19.21
C GLY A 214 4.58 -6.14 17.75
N ARG A 215 4.51 -7.43 17.37
CA ARG A 215 4.01 -7.87 16.04
C ARG A 215 2.81 -8.79 16.12
N ILE A 216 2.93 -9.87 16.88
CA ILE A 216 1.87 -10.87 17.10
C ILE A 216 1.53 -10.88 18.58
N VAL A 217 0.24 -10.92 18.90
CA VAL A 217 -0.28 -11.06 20.26
C VAL A 217 -1.05 -12.37 20.34
N ALA A 218 -0.62 -13.25 21.24
CA ALA A 218 -1.37 -14.45 21.60
C ALA A 218 -2.20 -14.16 22.84
N ASN A 219 -3.53 -14.15 22.68
CA ASN A 219 -4.50 -14.03 23.77
C ASN A 219 -5.00 -15.43 24.15
N ALA A 220 -5.79 -15.52 25.23
CA ALA A 220 -6.34 -16.80 25.69
C ALA A 220 -7.14 -17.55 24.60
N ASP A 221 -7.91 -16.81 23.80
CA ASP A 221 -8.86 -17.37 22.83
C ASP A 221 -8.56 -17.02 21.37
N ASN A 222 -7.55 -16.19 21.09
CA ASN A 222 -7.21 -15.80 19.72
C ASN A 222 -5.74 -15.43 19.55
N ILE A 223 -5.29 -15.42 18.30
CA ILE A 223 -4.00 -14.85 17.88
C ILE A 223 -4.34 -13.66 16.98
N ASP A 224 -3.78 -12.50 17.29
CA ASP A 224 -4.03 -11.24 16.58
C ASP A 224 -2.73 -10.48 16.33
N LEU A 225 -2.82 -9.38 15.58
CA LEU A 225 -1.74 -8.43 15.41
C LEU A 225 -1.58 -7.56 16.66
N ALA A 226 -0.34 -7.18 16.96
CA ALA A 226 -0.10 -6.15 17.94
C ALA A 226 -0.61 -4.79 17.45
N THR A 227 -1.05 -3.93 18.38
CA THR A 227 -1.35 -2.53 18.07
C THR A 227 -0.08 -1.83 17.58
N SER A 228 -0.24 -0.99 16.57
CA SER A 228 0.88 -0.21 16.02
C SER A 228 0.99 1.15 16.70
N GLY A 229 2.10 1.86 16.48
CA GLY A 229 2.23 3.27 16.86
C GLY A 229 1.41 4.23 15.98
N VAL A 230 0.72 3.73 14.96
CA VAL A 230 -0.11 4.53 14.06
C VAL A 230 -1.52 4.62 14.62
N THR A 231 -1.99 5.85 14.87
CA THR A 231 -3.38 6.10 15.30
C THR A 231 -4.34 5.70 14.18
N ALA A 232 -5.38 4.93 14.51
CA ALA A 232 -6.43 4.58 13.56
C ALA A 232 -7.07 5.84 12.96
N GLY A 233 -7.21 5.88 11.64
CA GLY A 233 -7.76 7.04 10.97
C GLY A 233 -7.43 7.10 9.49
N THR A 234 -7.91 8.18 8.86
CA THR A 234 -7.65 8.48 7.46
C THR A 234 -6.48 9.44 7.35
N TYR A 235 -5.38 8.93 6.80
CA TYR A 235 -4.26 9.70 6.32
C TYR A 235 -4.50 10.07 4.85
N THR A 236 -3.56 10.79 4.24
CA THR A 236 -3.66 11.18 2.83
C THR A 236 -3.89 9.95 1.94
N LYS A 237 -5.14 9.78 1.51
CA LYS A 237 -5.65 8.70 0.66
C LYS A 237 -5.46 7.27 1.18
N ILE A 238 -5.14 7.08 2.45
CA ILE A 238 -5.05 5.76 3.06
C ILE A 238 -5.77 5.81 4.41
N THR A 239 -6.70 4.88 4.63
CA THR A 239 -7.27 4.65 5.95
C THR A 239 -6.56 3.46 6.58
N VAL A 240 -6.20 3.60 7.85
CA VAL A 240 -5.60 2.54 8.64
C VAL A 240 -6.46 2.21 9.86
N ASP A 241 -6.44 0.95 10.27
CA ASP A 241 -7.05 0.53 11.54
C ASP A 241 -6.09 0.73 12.74
N ALA A 242 -6.54 0.34 13.94
CA ALA A 242 -5.75 0.43 15.16
C ALA A 242 -4.48 -0.45 15.17
N TYR A 243 -4.39 -1.39 14.22
CA TYR A 243 -3.23 -2.25 14.02
C TYR A 243 -2.30 -1.72 12.92
N GLY A 244 -2.57 -0.53 12.38
CA GLY A 244 -1.77 0.11 11.34
C GLY A 244 -1.91 -0.52 9.96
N ARG A 245 -2.87 -1.43 9.75
CA ARG A 245 -3.13 -2.03 8.44
C ARG A 245 -3.89 -1.04 7.57
N ALA A 246 -3.52 -0.93 6.30
CA ALA A 246 -4.32 -0.21 5.32
C ALA A 246 -5.65 -0.95 5.09
N THR A 247 -6.76 -0.30 5.43
CA THR A 247 -8.12 -0.85 5.28
C THR A 247 -8.88 -0.23 4.11
N ALA A 248 -8.45 0.94 3.63
CA ALA A 248 -8.93 1.55 2.39
C ALA A 248 -7.84 2.43 1.78
N GLY A 249 -7.88 2.61 0.45
CA GLY A 249 -6.91 3.44 -0.27
C GLY A 249 -7.49 4.07 -1.53
N ALA A 250 -6.91 5.18 -1.96
CA ALA A 250 -7.19 5.83 -3.23
C ALA A 250 -5.90 6.40 -3.84
N THR A 251 -5.92 6.71 -5.14
CA THR A 251 -4.79 7.37 -5.80
C THR A 251 -4.66 8.82 -5.32
N ALA A 252 -3.45 9.24 -4.95
CA ALA A 252 -3.17 10.62 -4.59
C ALA A 252 -3.26 11.56 -5.80
N THR A 253 -3.81 12.75 -5.57
CA THR A 253 -3.87 13.86 -6.50
C THR A 253 -2.95 15.00 -6.03
N PRO A 254 -2.49 15.89 -6.93
CA PRO A 254 -1.65 17.03 -6.53
C PRO A 254 -2.25 17.87 -5.39
N SER A 255 -3.57 18.02 -5.35
CA SER A 255 -4.29 18.73 -4.28
C SER A 255 -4.04 18.16 -2.88
N ASP A 256 -3.79 16.86 -2.76
CA ASP A 256 -3.65 16.19 -1.46
C ASP A 256 -2.36 16.55 -0.72
N ILE A 257 -1.36 17.06 -1.45
CA ILE A 257 -0.08 17.53 -0.92
C ILE A 257 0.08 19.05 -1.03
N GLY A 258 -1.02 19.76 -1.29
CA GLY A 258 -0.99 21.21 -1.54
C GLY A 258 -0.26 21.61 -2.82
N ALA A 259 0.02 20.66 -3.73
CA ALA A 259 0.58 20.96 -5.03
C ALA A 259 -0.51 21.53 -5.95
N GLN A 260 -0.13 22.53 -6.75
CA GLN A 260 -1.01 23.05 -7.80
C GLN A 260 -1.36 21.94 -8.79
N PRO A 261 -2.61 21.87 -9.29
CA PRO A 261 -2.96 20.94 -10.36
C PRO A 261 -2.03 21.12 -11.55
N SER A 262 -1.69 20.02 -12.22
CA SER A 262 -0.89 20.07 -13.45
C SER A 262 -1.59 21.00 -14.45
N ASN A 263 -0.89 22.08 -14.82
CA ASN A 263 -1.34 23.07 -15.79
C ASN A 263 -0.21 23.31 -16.79
N ALA A 264 -0.52 23.20 -18.08
CA ALA A 264 0.45 23.38 -19.15
C ALA A 264 1.08 24.78 -19.15
N ASN A 265 0.32 25.84 -18.83
CA ASN A 265 0.90 27.19 -18.71
C ASN A 265 1.88 27.30 -17.53
N LEU A 266 1.61 26.62 -16.41
CA LEU A 266 2.53 26.63 -15.26
C LEU A 266 3.80 25.85 -15.58
N THR A 267 3.68 24.74 -16.30
CA THR A 267 4.82 23.95 -16.81
C THR A 267 5.68 24.78 -17.75
N ASN A 268 5.04 25.46 -18.70
CA ASN A 268 5.69 26.35 -19.66
C ASN A 268 6.37 27.55 -18.97
N LEU A 269 5.76 28.12 -17.91
CA LEU A 269 6.36 29.19 -17.12
C LEU A 269 7.59 28.71 -16.33
N ALA A 270 7.49 27.54 -15.68
CA ALA A 270 8.62 26.93 -14.98
C ALA A 270 9.77 26.58 -15.94
N SER A 271 9.45 26.31 -17.21
CA SER A 271 10.42 25.99 -18.26
C SER A 271 10.86 27.22 -19.08
N PHE A 272 10.37 28.41 -18.75
CA PHE A 272 10.69 29.64 -19.47
C PHE A 272 12.13 30.08 -19.19
N SER A 273 12.99 30.01 -20.20
CA SER A 273 14.41 30.35 -20.11
C SER A 273 14.81 31.53 -21.00
N GLY A 274 13.88 32.05 -21.81
CA GLY A 274 14.12 33.19 -22.69
C GLY A 274 14.11 34.53 -21.94
N PRO A 275 14.92 35.51 -22.34
CA PRO A 275 14.84 36.85 -21.78
C PRO A 275 13.60 37.61 -22.29
N GLY A 276 13.21 38.68 -21.60
CA GLY A 276 12.07 39.53 -21.97
C GLY A 276 10.76 39.12 -21.29
N PHE A 277 9.64 39.42 -21.96
CA PHE A 277 8.30 39.21 -21.42
C PHE A 277 7.77 37.82 -21.77
N TYR A 278 7.29 37.09 -20.77
CA TYR A 278 6.50 35.88 -20.95
C TYR A 278 5.12 36.26 -21.48
N VAL A 279 4.80 35.86 -22.72
CA VAL A 279 3.52 36.16 -23.34
C VAL A 279 2.85 34.89 -23.82
N ASN A 280 1.62 34.65 -23.38
CA ASN A 280 0.78 33.60 -23.95
C ASN A 280 0.27 34.06 -25.32
N THR A 281 0.59 33.33 -26.38
CA THR A 281 0.15 33.64 -27.74
C THR A 281 -1.00 32.76 -28.21
N ALA A 282 -1.25 31.65 -27.50
CA ALA A 282 -2.43 30.80 -27.64
C ALA A 282 -2.62 30.00 -26.33
N THR A 283 -3.67 29.19 -26.26
CA THR A 283 -3.86 28.22 -25.16
C THR A 283 -2.62 27.33 -25.05
N ASN A 284 -2.00 27.28 -23.86
CA ASN A 284 -0.83 26.45 -23.57
C ASN A 284 0.39 26.73 -24.46
N THR A 285 0.46 27.91 -25.09
CA THR A 285 1.58 28.32 -25.96
C THR A 285 2.08 29.69 -25.53
N ASN A 286 3.36 29.74 -25.21
CA ASN A 286 4.04 30.94 -24.73
C ASN A 286 5.28 31.24 -25.58
N VAL A 287 5.63 32.52 -25.66
CA VAL A 287 6.84 32.97 -26.32
C VAL A 287 7.46 34.11 -25.53
N ALA A 288 8.78 34.21 -25.56
CA ALA A 288 9.49 35.40 -25.11
C ALA A 288 9.26 36.53 -26.13
N ARG A 289 8.83 37.70 -25.68
CA ARG A 289 8.79 38.92 -26.50
C ARG A 289 9.67 40.00 -25.91
N LEU A 290 10.30 40.76 -26.79
CA LEU A 290 11.10 41.93 -26.41
C LEU A 290 10.28 43.21 -26.68
N ILE A 291 10.55 44.28 -25.91
CA ILE A 291 10.10 45.61 -26.31
C ILE A 291 11.00 46.07 -27.45
N ALA A 292 10.41 46.54 -28.55
CA ALA A 292 11.13 47.09 -29.69
C ALA A 292 10.50 48.43 -30.11
N GLY A 293 11.36 49.42 -30.34
CA GLY A 293 10.96 50.70 -30.92
C GLY A 293 11.03 50.64 -32.45
N THR A 294 10.30 51.53 -33.13
CA THR A 294 10.51 51.68 -34.57
C THR A 294 11.79 52.47 -34.82
N THR A 295 12.69 51.92 -35.63
CA THR A 295 13.96 52.55 -36.02
C THR A 295 13.76 54.00 -36.43
N GLY A 296 14.60 54.88 -35.87
CA GLY A 296 14.56 56.31 -36.19
C GLY A 296 13.40 57.08 -35.59
N ARG A 297 12.48 56.46 -34.83
CA ARG A 297 11.39 57.15 -34.10
C ARG A 297 11.55 57.04 -32.59
N ILE A 298 11.38 55.84 -32.05
CA ILE A 298 11.46 55.54 -30.62
C ILE A 298 12.68 54.69 -30.37
N GLY A 299 13.54 55.14 -29.47
CA GLY A 299 14.69 54.40 -28.99
C GLY A 299 14.25 53.44 -27.90
N VAL A 300 14.66 52.18 -28.02
CA VAL A 300 14.51 51.21 -26.94
C VAL A 300 15.88 50.67 -26.59
N THR A 301 16.29 50.86 -25.34
CA THR A 301 17.52 50.29 -24.79
C THR A 301 17.16 49.15 -23.85
N ASN A 302 17.93 48.06 -23.88
CA ASN A 302 17.71 46.86 -23.06
C ASN A 302 16.29 46.28 -23.18
N GLY A 303 15.72 46.21 -24.39
CA GLY A 303 14.35 45.74 -24.63
C GLY A 303 14.05 44.29 -24.17
N ASN A 304 15.09 43.53 -23.84
CA ASN A 304 15.01 42.18 -23.26
C ASN A 304 15.17 42.13 -21.74
N GLY A 305 15.47 43.25 -21.09
CA GLY A 305 15.64 43.36 -19.63
C GLY A 305 16.89 42.66 -19.06
N VAL A 306 17.77 42.10 -19.89
CA VAL A 306 18.90 41.27 -19.40
C VAL A 306 20.03 42.11 -18.83
N ALA A 307 20.42 43.17 -19.55
CA ALA A 307 21.54 44.04 -19.16
C ALA A 307 21.11 45.19 -18.23
N GLY A 308 19.83 45.25 -17.84
CA GLY A 308 19.24 46.30 -17.01
C GLY A 308 17.79 46.58 -17.39
N ASN A 309 17.18 47.58 -16.72
CA ASN A 309 15.80 47.98 -17.01
C ASN A 309 15.64 48.41 -18.47
N PRO A 310 14.58 47.97 -19.17
CA PRO A 310 14.23 48.53 -20.47
C PRO A 310 13.95 50.04 -20.35
N THR A 311 14.51 50.85 -21.25
CA THR A 311 14.17 52.27 -21.37
C THR A 311 13.55 52.54 -22.73
N ILE A 312 12.55 53.42 -22.75
CA ILE A 312 11.85 53.87 -23.95
C ILE A 312 11.96 55.38 -23.98
N ASP A 313 12.52 55.93 -25.05
CA ASP A 313 12.70 57.37 -25.19
C ASP A 313 12.55 57.82 -26.65
N LEU A 314 12.32 59.12 -26.85
CA LEU A 314 12.35 59.73 -28.17
C LEU A 314 13.79 59.75 -28.68
N LEU A 315 13.98 59.38 -29.95
CA LEU A 315 15.29 59.54 -30.57
C LEU A 315 15.56 61.01 -30.87
N THR A 316 16.82 61.42 -30.68
CA THR A 316 17.29 62.76 -31.04
C THR A 316 17.01 63.03 -32.52
N SER A 317 16.37 64.16 -32.81
CA SER A 317 16.01 64.53 -34.18
C SER A 317 17.11 65.31 -34.91
N GLY A 318 18.27 65.47 -34.28
CA GLY A 318 19.36 66.32 -34.76
C GLY A 318 19.14 67.82 -34.53
N VAL A 319 17.94 68.23 -34.11
CA VAL A 319 17.63 69.62 -33.76
C VAL A 319 17.97 69.88 -32.31
N VAL A 320 18.81 70.89 -32.06
CA VAL A 320 19.19 71.32 -30.71
C VAL A 320 18.00 72.03 -30.06
N ALA A 321 17.85 71.88 -28.74
CA ALA A 321 16.83 72.59 -27.99
C ALA A 321 16.97 74.11 -28.17
N GLY A 322 15.89 74.79 -28.56
CA GLY A 322 15.89 76.22 -28.81
C GLY A 322 14.56 76.73 -29.35
N THR A 323 14.45 78.05 -29.50
CA THR A 323 13.30 78.70 -30.15
C THR A 323 13.63 78.96 -31.61
N TYR A 324 12.75 78.50 -32.48
CA TYR A 324 12.89 78.63 -33.93
C TYR A 324 11.63 79.25 -34.53
N ASN A 325 11.80 80.16 -35.49
CA ASN A 325 10.66 80.72 -36.23
C ASN A 325 10.24 79.87 -37.44
N SER A 326 11.05 78.88 -37.81
CA SER A 326 10.74 77.89 -38.85
C SER A 326 11.26 76.51 -38.48
N VAL A 327 10.42 75.49 -38.67
CA VAL A 327 10.75 74.07 -38.47
C VAL A 327 10.30 73.24 -39.67
N VAL A 328 11.04 72.17 -39.96
CA VAL A 328 10.63 71.11 -40.88
C VAL A 328 10.35 69.88 -40.05
N VAL A 329 9.21 69.25 -40.30
CA VAL A 329 8.82 68.00 -39.64
C VAL A 329 8.86 66.83 -40.61
N ASP A 330 9.09 65.62 -40.10
CA ASP A 330 8.91 64.39 -40.87
C ASP A 330 7.42 64.03 -41.04
N VAL A 331 7.12 62.95 -41.76
CA VAL A 331 5.75 62.44 -41.99
C VAL A 331 5.01 62.08 -40.69
N TYR A 332 5.73 61.95 -39.57
CA TYR A 332 5.19 61.65 -38.26
C TYR A 332 5.10 62.89 -37.35
N GLY A 333 5.35 64.08 -37.90
CA GLY A 333 5.22 65.36 -37.20
C GLY A 333 6.40 65.73 -36.29
N ARG A 334 7.49 64.95 -36.30
CA ARG A 334 8.68 65.27 -35.50
C ARG A 334 9.54 66.30 -36.22
N VAL A 335 9.98 67.33 -35.50
CA VAL A 335 10.90 68.34 -36.01
C VAL A 335 12.25 67.72 -36.33
N ILE A 336 12.64 67.72 -37.61
CA ILE A 336 13.90 67.14 -38.13
C ILE A 336 14.93 68.19 -38.58
N SER A 337 14.49 69.44 -38.79
CA SER A 337 15.39 70.58 -38.94
C SER A 337 14.70 71.85 -38.48
N ALA A 338 15.47 72.83 -38.02
CA ALA A 338 14.92 74.11 -37.59
C ALA A 338 15.87 75.26 -37.96
N SER A 339 15.32 76.42 -38.30
CA SER A 339 16.08 77.61 -38.70
C SER A 339 15.40 78.89 -38.25
N ASN A 340 16.20 79.94 -38.04
CA ASN A 340 15.72 81.30 -37.80
C ASN A 340 15.92 82.13 -39.06
N ILE A 341 14.84 82.35 -39.80
CA ILE A 341 14.85 83.17 -41.03
C ILE A 341 14.65 84.64 -40.61
N PRO A 342 15.49 85.60 -41.04
CA PRO A 342 15.31 87.01 -40.73
C PRO A 342 13.93 87.52 -41.15
N VAL A 343 13.19 88.14 -40.23
CA VAL A 343 11.89 88.78 -40.52
C VAL A 343 12.08 90.30 -40.40
N MET A 344 11.58 91.08 -41.36
CA MET A 344 11.61 92.56 -41.28
C MET A 344 10.76 93.04 -40.10
N SER A 345 11.33 93.87 -39.21
CA SER A 345 10.61 94.40 -38.04
C SER A 345 9.81 95.67 -38.41
N PRO A 346 8.54 95.82 -37.96
CA PRO A 346 7.75 97.05 -38.15
C PRO A 346 8.38 98.31 -37.56
N SER A 347 9.35 98.17 -36.64
CA SER A 347 10.04 99.27 -35.97
C SER A 347 10.86 100.16 -36.91
N ASN A 348 11.22 99.65 -38.10
CA ASN A 348 12.05 100.35 -39.09
C ASN A 348 11.22 101.03 -40.20
N TYR A 349 9.91 101.21 -40.01
CA TYR A 349 9.03 101.85 -40.99
C TYR A 349 8.37 103.11 -40.43
N ILE A 350 8.75 104.27 -40.95
CA ILE A 350 8.16 105.57 -40.62
C ILE A 350 7.02 105.87 -41.58
N VAL A 351 5.88 106.32 -41.03
CA VAL A 351 4.66 106.62 -41.81
C VAL A 351 4.21 108.05 -41.54
N ARG A 352 3.98 108.80 -42.62
CA ARG A 352 3.41 110.16 -42.59
C ARG A 352 4.16 111.14 -41.68
N GLU A 353 5.47 111.04 -41.62
CA GLU A 353 6.30 112.06 -40.98
C GLU A 353 6.05 113.43 -41.62
N THR A 354 6.05 114.50 -40.83
CA THR A 354 6.10 115.87 -41.34
C THR A 354 7.55 116.34 -41.32
N PRO A 355 8.21 116.54 -42.47
CA PRO A 355 9.58 117.02 -42.49
C PRO A 355 9.70 118.39 -41.81
N SER A 356 10.80 118.59 -41.09
CA SER A 356 11.13 119.86 -40.45
C SER A 356 11.63 120.89 -41.48
N GLY A 357 11.17 122.14 -41.35
CA GLY A 357 11.47 123.24 -42.28
C GLY A 357 10.26 124.16 -42.41
N VAL A 358 10.51 125.47 -42.53
CA VAL A 358 9.41 126.45 -42.63
C VAL A 358 8.91 126.47 -44.08
N ILE A 359 7.59 126.36 -44.28
CA ILE A 359 6.95 126.50 -45.60
C ILE A 359 6.54 127.97 -45.78
N ASN A 360 7.28 128.72 -46.60
CA ASN A 360 7.10 130.17 -46.77
C ASN A 360 7.16 130.65 -48.23
N GLY A 361 7.15 129.74 -49.20
CA GLY A 361 7.31 130.07 -50.63
C GLY A 361 8.74 130.43 -51.04
N THR A 362 9.72 130.37 -50.12
CA THR A 362 11.15 130.61 -50.43
C THR A 362 12.06 129.45 -49.99
N ASN A 363 11.71 128.68 -48.94
CA ASN A 363 12.51 127.56 -48.45
C ASN A 363 12.31 126.28 -49.26
N ALA A 364 13.33 125.83 -49.97
CA ALA A 364 13.32 124.59 -50.75
C ALA A 364 13.76 123.34 -49.94
N VAL A 365 14.26 123.50 -48.72
CA VAL A 365 14.96 122.44 -47.98
C VAL A 365 14.21 122.03 -46.72
N PHE A 366 14.02 120.72 -46.55
CA PHE A 366 13.32 120.11 -45.41
C PHE A 366 14.10 118.90 -44.88
N SER A 367 13.98 118.58 -43.60
CA SER A 367 14.72 117.46 -42.99
C SER A 367 13.81 116.46 -42.29
N LEU A 368 14.05 115.18 -42.55
CA LEU A 368 13.47 114.03 -41.88
C LEU A 368 14.21 113.72 -40.57
N ALA A 369 13.54 113.01 -39.67
CA ALA A 369 14.07 112.59 -38.38
C ALA A 369 15.09 111.44 -38.51
N ASN A 370 14.92 110.56 -39.50
CA ASN A 370 15.84 109.46 -39.80
C ASN A 370 16.30 109.52 -41.25
N ILE A 371 17.41 108.82 -41.55
CA ILE A 371 17.91 108.69 -42.91
C ILE A 371 17.15 107.55 -43.59
N PRO A 372 16.34 107.81 -44.63
CA PRO A 372 15.66 106.75 -45.35
C PRO A 372 16.64 105.83 -46.09
N LEU A 373 16.27 104.56 -46.22
CA LEU A 373 16.89 103.63 -47.17
C LEU A 373 16.72 104.21 -48.58
N ALA A 374 17.84 104.49 -49.24
CA ALA A 374 17.86 105.19 -50.52
C ALA A 374 16.92 104.57 -51.57
N GLY A 375 16.04 105.39 -52.15
CA GLY A 375 15.10 105.01 -53.21
C GLY A 375 13.89 104.21 -52.71
N LYS A 376 13.65 104.20 -51.39
CA LYS A 376 12.47 103.57 -50.75
C LYS A 376 11.61 104.57 -50.00
N GLU A 377 12.03 105.83 -49.95
CA GLU A 377 11.25 106.94 -49.45
C GLU A 377 10.10 107.32 -50.40
N MET A 378 9.00 107.74 -49.79
CA MET A 378 7.83 108.27 -50.48
C MET A 378 7.54 109.63 -49.87
N ILE A 379 7.80 110.69 -50.63
CA ILE A 379 7.53 112.08 -50.23
C ILE A 379 6.24 112.53 -50.93
N TYR A 380 5.32 113.10 -50.16
CA TYR A 380 4.04 113.58 -50.62
C TYR A 380 3.93 115.09 -50.39
N LEU A 381 3.54 115.85 -51.41
CA LEU A 381 3.15 117.26 -51.29
C LEU A 381 1.64 117.38 -51.53
N ASN A 382 0.90 117.91 -50.56
CA ASN A 382 -0.57 118.04 -50.61
C ASN A 382 -1.29 116.73 -50.95
N GLY A 383 -0.71 115.59 -50.56
CA GLY A 383 -1.23 114.26 -50.82
C GLY A 383 -0.81 113.65 -52.17
N GLN A 384 -0.11 114.37 -53.04
CA GLN A 384 0.47 113.83 -54.27
C GLN A 384 1.87 113.26 -54.01
N LEU A 385 2.11 112.02 -54.44
CA LEU A 385 3.43 111.41 -54.40
C LEU A 385 4.35 112.17 -55.38
N LEU A 386 5.52 112.56 -54.89
CA LEU A 386 6.54 113.24 -55.65
C LEU A 386 7.55 112.24 -56.22
N GLU A 387 8.11 112.55 -57.38
CA GLU A 387 9.16 111.75 -58.00
C GLU A 387 10.56 112.20 -57.53
N PRO A 388 11.40 111.28 -57.00
CA PRO A 388 12.78 111.60 -56.62
C PRO A 388 13.68 111.73 -57.85
N GLY A 389 14.68 112.61 -57.78
CA GLY A 389 15.76 112.69 -58.76
C GLY A 389 16.14 114.12 -59.15
N SER A 390 17.38 114.30 -59.60
CA SER A 390 17.85 115.61 -60.07
C SER A 390 17.09 116.03 -61.32
N GLY A 391 16.27 117.08 -61.23
CA GLY A 391 15.39 117.55 -62.29
C GLY A 391 13.93 117.08 -62.18
N ASN A 392 13.60 116.24 -61.19
CA ASN A 392 12.24 115.87 -60.81
C ASN A 392 11.76 116.72 -59.62
N ASP A 393 10.66 116.34 -58.98
CA ASP A 393 9.99 117.11 -57.94
C ASP A 393 10.86 117.38 -56.70
N TYR A 394 11.72 116.42 -56.31
CA TYR A 394 12.66 116.57 -55.20
C TYR A 394 13.93 115.74 -55.38
N THR A 395 14.97 116.13 -54.63
CA THR A 395 16.13 115.29 -54.36
C THR A 395 16.22 115.03 -52.86
N ILE A 396 16.79 113.88 -52.48
CA ILE A 396 17.04 113.55 -51.07
C ILE A 396 18.49 113.12 -50.89
N SER A 397 19.13 113.62 -49.85
CA SER A 397 20.49 113.25 -49.46
C SER A 397 20.56 113.15 -47.94
N GLY A 398 20.89 111.96 -47.43
CA GLY A 398 20.71 111.67 -46.01
C GLY A 398 19.26 111.88 -45.60
N ALA A 399 19.02 112.62 -44.53
CA ALA A 399 17.67 112.97 -44.10
C ALA A 399 17.12 114.25 -44.75
N THR A 400 17.86 114.88 -45.67
CA THR A 400 17.50 116.19 -46.21
C THR A 400 16.84 116.10 -47.57
N ILE A 401 15.62 116.60 -47.67
CA ILE A 401 14.82 116.76 -48.89
C ILE A 401 15.08 118.17 -49.44
N THR A 402 15.36 118.25 -50.73
CA THR A 402 15.43 119.52 -51.48
C THR A 402 14.41 119.48 -52.59
N MET A 403 13.38 120.32 -52.49
CA MET A 403 12.27 120.42 -53.44
C MET A 403 12.69 121.26 -54.65
N LEU A 404 12.36 120.82 -55.86
CA LEU A 404 12.62 121.60 -57.08
C LEU A 404 11.64 122.76 -57.22
N SER A 405 10.36 122.53 -56.89
CA SER A 405 9.34 123.56 -56.76
C SER A 405 9.12 123.90 -55.29
N VAL A 406 9.29 125.17 -54.93
CA VAL A 406 9.27 125.61 -53.54
C VAL A 406 7.85 125.61 -52.98
N PRO A 407 7.55 124.86 -51.89
CA PRO A 407 6.22 124.85 -51.28
C PRO A 407 5.79 126.22 -50.78
N VAL A 408 4.55 126.60 -51.07
CA VAL A 408 3.95 127.89 -50.66
C VAL A 408 3.20 127.76 -49.34
N VAL A 409 2.97 128.89 -48.66
CA VAL A 409 2.24 128.91 -47.37
C VAL A 409 0.88 128.22 -47.53
N GLY A 410 0.67 127.13 -46.78
CA GLY A 410 -0.53 126.29 -46.85
C GLY A 410 -0.28 124.88 -47.37
N ASP A 411 0.87 124.64 -48.03
CA ASP A 411 1.26 123.30 -48.48
C ASP A 411 1.59 122.36 -47.32
N ILE A 412 1.36 121.07 -47.52
CA ILE A 412 1.64 119.99 -46.55
C ILE A 412 2.61 119.00 -47.16
N ILE A 413 3.77 118.82 -46.53
CA ILE A 413 4.71 117.75 -46.87
C ILE A 413 4.54 116.58 -45.90
N ARG A 414 4.51 115.35 -46.44
CA ARG A 414 4.51 114.10 -45.68
C ARG A 414 5.54 113.11 -46.23
N ALA A 415 6.22 112.37 -45.37
CA ALA A 415 7.19 111.36 -45.76
C ALA A 415 6.85 109.99 -45.15
N THR A 416 6.98 108.93 -45.94
CA THR A 416 6.86 107.53 -45.49
C THR A 416 8.06 106.76 -46.03
N TYR A 417 8.78 106.04 -45.18
CA TYR A 417 10.04 105.41 -45.56
C TYR A 417 10.50 104.33 -44.56
N TYR A 418 11.39 103.46 -45.02
CA TYR A 418 12.15 102.56 -44.16
C TYR A 418 13.48 103.19 -43.77
N TYR A 419 13.98 102.92 -42.56
CA TYR A 419 15.28 103.41 -42.06
C TYR A 419 16.11 102.32 -41.38
#